data_AF-A0A2E1ZH61-F1
#
_entry.id   AF-A0A2E1ZH61-F1
#
_cell.length_a   1.000
_cell.length_b   1.000
_cell.length_c   1.000
_cell.angle_alpha   90.00
_cell.angle_beta   90.00
_cell.angle_gamma   90.00
#
_symmetry.space_group_name_H-M   'P 1'
#
loop_
_entity.id
_entity.type
_entity.pdbx_description
1 polymer ?
#
loop_
_entity_poly.entity_id
_entity_poly.type
_entity_poly.pdbx_seq_one_letter_code
_entity_poly.pdbx_strand_id
1 'polypeptide(L)'
;MIQRVQSLLFLFSAICSVTIIYIFPVLHDESASYFLKDHFSYARFCIFSSAALSIFAIFQFKTRRRQQLIASLSRLMITIAFILIVILHREEKVLGLGMILLIVPFIALLAANFFINRDEKLVNSADRIR
;
A
#
# COMPACT_ATOMS: atom_id res chain seq x y z
N MET A 1 -19.89 10.98 -9.59
CA MET A 1 -19.59 9.74 -10.36
C MET A 1 -18.44 9.03 -9.69
N ILE A 2 -18.74 8.09 -8.78
CA ILE A 2 -17.79 7.54 -7.80
C ILE A 2 -17.04 6.29 -8.29
N GLN A 3 -17.26 5.89 -9.54
CA GLN A 3 -16.79 4.62 -10.06
C GLN A 3 -15.67 4.84 -11.08
N ARG A 4 -14.46 5.05 -10.56
CA ARG A 4 -13.23 4.96 -11.35
C ARG A 4 -12.43 3.79 -10.83
N VAL A 5 -11.76 3.06 -11.73
CA VAL A 5 -10.96 1.85 -11.41
C VAL A 5 -9.94 2.11 -10.29
N GLN A 6 -9.47 3.36 -10.14
CA GLN A 6 -8.64 3.81 -9.03
C GLN A 6 -9.19 3.50 -7.63
N SER A 7 -10.48 3.73 -7.34
CA SER A 7 -11.03 3.51 -5.99
C SER A 7 -11.13 2.04 -5.64
N LEU A 8 -11.37 1.18 -6.64
CA LEU A 8 -11.31 -0.28 -6.48
C LEU A 8 -9.87 -0.75 -6.17
N LEU A 9 -8.86 -0.16 -6.83
CA LEU A 9 -7.46 -0.49 -6.58
C LEU A 9 -7.00 -0.06 -5.18
N PHE A 10 -7.45 1.11 -4.70
CA PHE A 10 -7.19 1.52 -3.31
C PHE A 10 -7.84 0.59 -2.29
N LEU A 11 -9.09 0.19 -2.53
CA LEU A 11 -9.81 -0.73 -1.66
C LEU A 11 -9.14 -2.10 -1.64
N PHE A 12 -8.74 -2.62 -2.80
CA PHE A 12 -7.98 -3.86 -2.91
C PHE A 12 -6.65 -3.78 -2.17
N SER A 13 -5.90 -2.69 -2.33
CA SER A 13 -4.64 -2.48 -1.60
C SER A 13 -4.84 -2.44 -0.08
N ALA A 14 -5.91 -1.80 0.40
CA ALA A 14 -6.24 -1.76 1.82
C ALA A 14 -6.59 -3.15 2.38
N ILE A 15 -7.43 -3.93 1.68
CA ILE A 15 -7.78 -5.30 2.07
C ILE A 15 -6.53 -6.18 2.10
N CYS A 16 -5.70 -6.15 1.06
CA CYS A 16 -4.46 -6.91 1.00
C CYS A 16 -3.53 -6.55 2.16
N SER A 17 -3.36 -5.25 2.44
CA SER A 17 -2.51 -4.77 3.53
C SER A 17 -2.98 -5.26 4.91
N VAL A 18 -4.29 -5.23 5.17
CA VAL A 18 -4.87 -5.76 6.43
C VAL A 18 -4.73 -7.27 6.51
N THR A 19 -5.01 -7.98 5.42
CA THR A 19 -4.90 -9.44 5.33
C THR A 19 -3.47 -9.90 5.64
N ILE A 20 -2.46 -9.22 5.09
CA ILE A 20 -1.04 -9.52 5.30
C ILE A 20 -0.64 -9.40 6.78
N ILE A 21 -1.19 -8.42 7.51
CA ILE A 21 -0.87 -8.23 8.94
C ILE A 21 -1.27 -9.46 9.79
N TYR A 22 -2.40 -10.10 9.47
CA TYR A 22 -3.01 -11.13 10.32
C TYR A 22 -2.77 -12.57 9.85
N ILE A 23 -2.66 -12.82 8.54
CA ILE A 23 -2.65 -14.18 7.99
C ILE A 23 -1.25 -14.68 7.68
N PHE A 24 -0.32 -13.80 7.29
CA PHE A 24 0.97 -14.22 6.75
C PHE A 24 2.14 -13.90 7.69
N PRO A 25 3.01 -14.89 7.99
CA PRO A 25 4.22 -14.64 8.75
C PRO A 25 5.22 -13.87 7.89
N VAL A 26 5.87 -12.87 8.50
CA VAL A 26 6.77 -11.94 7.82
C VAL A 26 8.22 -12.39 7.94
N LEU A 27 8.57 -13.03 9.06
CA LEU A 27 9.81 -13.77 9.23
C LEU A 27 9.51 -15.17 9.76
N HIS A 28 10.34 -16.13 9.40
CA HIS A 28 10.30 -17.48 9.94
C HIS A 28 11.71 -17.92 10.31
N ASP A 29 11.81 -18.70 11.37
CA ASP A 29 13.03 -19.35 11.83
C ASP A 29 12.73 -20.85 11.96
N GLU A 30 13.75 -21.71 12.01
CA GLU A 30 13.58 -23.18 11.96
C GLU A 30 12.61 -23.74 13.02
N SER A 31 12.35 -22.99 14.09
CA SER A 31 11.46 -23.36 15.20
C SER A 31 10.23 -22.47 15.39
N ALA A 32 10.11 -21.30 14.74
CA ALA A 32 9.03 -20.35 15.01
C ALA A 32 8.68 -19.41 13.84
N SER A 33 7.36 -19.23 13.62
CA SER A 33 6.79 -18.22 12.73
C SER A 33 6.58 -16.89 13.44
N TYR A 34 7.20 -15.82 12.94
CA TYR A 34 7.02 -14.47 13.46
C TYR A 34 5.97 -13.71 12.64
N PHE A 35 4.81 -13.51 13.25
CA PHE A 35 3.74 -12.69 12.70
C PHE A 35 3.95 -11.20 12.99
N LEU A 36 3.48 -10.35 12.08
CA LEU A 36 3.58 -8.90 12.23
C LEU A 36 2.80 -8.37 13.45
N LYS A 37 1.76 -9.10 13.87
CA LYS A 37 0.89 -8.75 14.98
C LYS A 37 1.62 -8.63 16.32
N ASP A 38 2.52 -9.58 16.60
CA ASP A 38 3.06 -9.79 17.94
C ASP A 38 4.46 -9.21 18.14
N HIS A 39 5.28 -9.18 17.08
CA HIS A 39 6.70 -8.80 17.21
C HIS A 39 7.05 -7.44 16.57
N PHE A 40 6.19 -6.88 15.72
CA PHE A 40 6.55 -5.73 14.87
C PHE A 40 5.59 -4.55 15.02
N SER A 41 5.54 -3.93 16.21
CA SER A 41 4.65 -2.81 16.49
C SER A 41 4.79 -1.63 15.52
N TYR A 42 6.03 -1.23 15.19
CA TYR A 42 6.29 -0.10 14.27
C TYR A 42 5.93 -0.43 12.81
N ALA A 43 6.34 -1.59 12.29
CA ALA A 43 6.01 -1.98 10.92
C ALA A 43 4.49 -2.21 10.74
N ARG A 44 3.83 -2.79 11.75
CA ARG A 44 2.37 -2.93 11.79
C ARG A 44 1.68 -1.57 11.72
N PHE A 45 2.17 -0.59 12.49
CA PHE A 45 1.63 0.77 12.47
C PHE A 45 1.77 1.44 11.10
N CYS A 46 2.92 1.26 10.43
CA CYS A 46 3.14 1.79 9.08
C CYS A 46 2.19 1.17 8.05
N ILE A 47 2.01 -0.15 8.05
CA ILE A 47 1.10 -0.82 7.09
C ILE A 47 -0.35 -0.46 7.39
N PHE A 48 -0.74 -0.39 8.68
CA PHE A 48 -2.08 0.04 9.06
C PHE A 48 -2.36 1.49 8.63
N SER A 49 -1.37 2.38 8.81
CA SER A 49 -1.45 3.76 8.33
C SER A 49 -1.60 3.80 6.80
N SER A 50 -0.85 2.97 6.05
CA SER A 50 -1.00 2.86 4.60
C SER A 50 -2.41 2.43 4.17
N ALA A 51 -3.00 1.45 4.87
CA ALA A 51 -4.36 1.00 4.62
C ALA A 51 -5.39 2.11 4.92
N ALA A 52 -5.24 2.81 6.05
CA ALA A 52 -6.10 3.93 6.41
C ALA A 52 -6.02 5.08 5.39
N LEU A 53 -4.81 5.43 4.93
CA LEU A 53 -4.60 6.41 3.88
C LEU A 53 -5.23 5.98 2.55
N SER A 54 -5.13 4.70 2.21
CA SER A 54 -5.74 4.15 0.98
C SER A 54 -7.27 4.25 1.01
N ILE A 55 -7.89 3.97 2.16
CA ILE A 55 -9.33 4.17 2.37
C ILE A 55 -9.68 5.66 2.29
N PHE A 56 -8.90 6.52 2.94
CA PHE A 56 -9.10 7.96 2.88
C PHE A 56 -9.00 8.51 1.44
N ALA A 57 -8.10 7.97 0.62
CA ALA A 57 -7.97 8.33 -0.79
C ALA A 57 -9.25 8.10 -1.60
N ILE A 58 -10.07 7.09 -1.23
CA ILE A 58 -11.34 6.79 -1.91
C ILE A 58 -12.32 7.95 -1.75
N PHE A 59 -12.40 8.54 -0.55
CA PHE A 59 -13.27 9.69 -0.28
C PHE A 59 -12.79 10.98 -0.95
N GLN A 60 -11.49 11.09 -1.25
CA GLN A 60 -10.90 12.27 -1.88
C GLN A 60 -11.06 12.31 -3.42
N PHE A 61 -12.06 11.61 -3.99
CA PHE A 61 -12.31 11.50 -5.44
C PHE A 61 -12.51 12.82 -6.18
N LYS A 62 -12.83 13.91 -5.48
CA LYS A 62 -12.99 15.23 -6.09
C LYS A 62 -11.68 15.83 -6.58
N THR A 63 -10.54 15.49 -5.97
CA THR A 63 -9.25 16.14 -6.26
C THR A 63 -8.19 15.10 -6.63
N ARG A 64 -7.97 14.92 -7.94
CA ARG A 64 -7.05 13.91 -8.50
C ARG A 64 -5.62 14.06 -8.00
N ARG A 65 -5.13 15.29 -7.94
CA ARG A 65 -3.79 15.62 -7.40
C ARG A 65 -3.63 15.19 -5.94
N ARG A 66 -4.67 15.35 -5.11
CA ARG A 66 -4.64 14.85 -3.71
C ARG A 66 -4.66 13.33 -3.66
N GLN A 67 -5.45 12.67 -4.50
CA GLN A 67 -5.44 11.20 -4.57
C GLN A 67 -4.06 10.64 -4.96
N GLN A 68 -3.37 11.25 -5.91
CA GLN A 68 -1.98 10.88 -6.27
C GLN A 68 -1.02 11.06 -5.10
N LEU A 69 -1.11 12.18 -4.38
CA LEU A 69 -0.26 12.43 -3.21
C LEU A 69 -0.52 11.40 -2.11
N ILE A 70 -1.78 11.11 -1.80
CA ILE A 70 -2.14 10.11 -0.78
C ILE A 70 -1.68 8.71 -1.21
N ALA A 71 -1.81 8.35 -2.49
CA ALA A 71 -1.33 7.08 -3.03
C ALA A 71 0.19 6.94 -2.99
N SER A 72 0.91 8.03 -3.26
CA SER A 72 2.37 8.06 -3.12
C SER A 72 2.77 7.92 -1.65
N LEU A 73 2.06 8.60 -0.74
CA LEU A 73 2.31 8.54 0.69
C LEU A 73 2.00 7.15 1.29
N SER A 74 0.89 6.52 0.89
CA SER A 74 0.57 5.15 1.32
C SER A 74 1.61 4.15 0.81
N ARG A 75 2.11 4.34 -0.41
CA ARG A 75 3.23 3.55 -0.96
C ARG A 75 4.52 3.75 -0.17
N LEU A 76 4.86 5.00 0.19
CA LEU A 76 6.03 5.29 1.03
C LEU A 76 5.92 4.61 2.40
N MET A 77 4.73 4.57 3.01
CA MET A 77 4.53 3.87 4.28
C MET A 77 4.81 2.35 4.17
N ILE A 78 4.44 1.73 3.04
CA ILE A 78 4.77 0.31 2.78
C ILE A 78 6.28 0.13 2.63
N THR A 79 6.96 1.03 1.90
CA THR A 79 8.42 0.98 1.76
C THR A 79 9.13 1.17 3.10
N ILE A 80 8.67 2.09 3.95
CA ILE A 80 9.23 2.30 5.29
C ILE A 80 9.02 1.05 6.16
N ALA A 81 7.83 0.43 6.12
CA ALA A 81 7.57 -0.81 6.82
C ALA A 81 8.52 -1.93 6.37
N PHE A 82 8.73 -2.07 5.05
CA PHE A 82 9.67 -3.04 4.49
C PHE A 82 11.11 -2.79 4.98
N ILE A 83 11.57 -1.54 4.93
CA ILE A 83 12.91 -1.16 5.41
C ILE A 83 13.06 -1.44 6.91
N LEU A 84 12.05 -1.11 7.73
CA LEU A 84 12.06 -1.40 9.16
C LEU A 84 12.16 -2.91 9.44
N ILE A 85 11.45 -3.73 8.68
CA ILE A 85 11.51 -5.18 8.83
C ILE A 85 12.90 -5.69 8.44
N VAL A 86 13.46 -5.23 7.32
CA VAL A 86 14.77 -5.65 6.83
C VAL A 86 15.88 -5.18 7.76
N ILE A 87 15.97 -3.89 8.11
CA ILE A 87 17.09 -3.35 8.90
C ILE A 87 17.05 -3.89 10.33
N LEU A 88 15.88 -3.89 10.97
CA LEU A 88 15.79 -4.13 12.40
C LEU A 88 15.74 -5.62 12.76
N HIS A 89 15.44 -6.51 11.79
CA HIS A 89 15.20 -7.93 12.06
C HIS A 89 15.87 -8.90 11.07
N ARG A 90 16.71 -8.44 10.14
CA ARG A 90 17.41 -9.34 9.20
C ARG A 90 18.44 -10.24 9.83
N GLU A 91 19.03 -9.84 10.96
CA GLU A 91 20.37 -10.32 11.32
C GLU A 91 20.44 -11.85 11.50
N GLU A 92 19.31 -12.52 11.81
CA GLU A 92 19.29 -13.98 12.03
C GLU A 92 18.06 -14.70 11.47
N LYS A 93 17.18 -14.04 10.70
CA LYS A 93 15.86 -14.60 10.33
C LYS A 93 15.62 -14.66 8.83
N VAL A 94 14.99 -15.75 8.36
CA VAL A 94 14.64 -15.94 6.95
C VAL A 94 13.39 -15.11 6.59
N LEU A 95 13.42 -14.51 5.40
CA LEU A 95 12.28 -13.75 4.87
C LEU A 95 11.07 -14.67 4.67
N GLY A 96 9.98 -14.38 5.36
CA GLY A 96 8.72 -15.11 5.23
C GLY A 96 7.91 -14.67 4.01
N LEU A 97 6.90 -15.47 3.65
CA LEU A 97 5.98 -15.17 2.55
C LEU A 97 5.29 -13.81 2.69
N GLY A 98 5.04 -13.34 3.92
CA GLY A 98 4.45 -12.03 4.19
C GLY A 98 5.27 -10.85 3.65
N MET A 99 6.61 -10.96 3.64
CA MET A 99 7.51 -9.96 3.05
C MET A 99 7.35 -9.88 1.53
N ILE A 100 7.23 -11.02 0.87
CA ILE A 100 7.03 -11.07 -0.58
C ILE A 100 5.64 -10.55 -0.92
N LEU A 101 4.62 -10.90 -0.14
CA LEU A 101 3.24 -10.46 -0.34
C LEU A 101 3.05 -8.94 -0.20
N LEU A 102 3.92 -8.22 0.51
CA LEU A 102 3.89 -6.75 0.59
C LEU A 102 4.05 -6.06 -0.76
N ILE A 103 4.56 -6.77 -1.78
CA ILE A 103 4.63 -6.24 -3.15
C ILE A 103 3.24 -6.11 -3.80
N VAL A 104 2.26 -6.92 -3.39
CA VAL A 104 0.90 -6.91 -3.95
C VAL A 104 0.18 -5.58 -3.69
N PRO A 105 0.03 -5.10 -2.44
CA PRO A 105 -0.59 -3.80 -2.19
C PRO A 105 0.23 -2.64 -2.79
N PHE A 106 1.55 -2.80 -2.92
CA PHE A 106 2.43 -1.81 -3.57
C PHE A 106 2.15 -1.66 -5.07
N ILE A 107 2.04 -2.78 -5.80
CA ILE A 107 1.71 -2.79 -7.23
C ILE A 107 0.29 -2.25 -7.45
N ALA A 108 -0.66 -2.59 -6.58
CA ALA A 108 -2.02 -2.05 -6.65
C ALA A 108 -2.06 -0.51 -6.53
N LEU A 109 -1.25 0.07 -5.64
CA LEU A 109 -1.10 1.53 -5.51
C LEU A 109 -0.38 2.18 -6.71
N LEU A 110 0.58 1.49 -7.33
CA LEU A 110 1.20 1.93 -8.58
C LEU A 110 0.18 1.98 -9.72
N ALA A 111 -0.61 0.92 -9.86
CA ALA A 111 -1.69 0.89 -10.85
C ALA A 111 -2.71 2.01 -10.59
N ALA A 112 -3.10 2.24 -9.34
CA ALA A 112 -4.02 3.32 -8.98
C ALA A 112 -3.47 4.68 -9.42
N ASN A 113 -2.20 4.97 -9.13
CA ASN A 113 -1.52 6.19 -9.58
C ASN A 113 -1.46 6.32 -11.11
N PHE A 114 -1.19 5.22 -11.82
CA PHE A 114 -1.17 5.21 -13.28
C PHE A 114 -2.54 5.59 -13.87
N PHE A 115 -3.63 5.04 -13.34
CA PHE A 115 -4.98 5.39 -13.78
C PHE A 115 -5.33 6.85 -13.47
N ILE A 116 -4.97 7.37 -12.29
CA ILE A 116 -5.21 8.79 -11.96
C ILE A 116 -4.48 9.72 -12.94
N ASN A 117 -3.20 9.41 -13.25
CA ASN A 117 -2.39 10.18 -14.20
C ASN A 117 -2.98 10.16 -15.61
N ARG A 118 -3.44 9.00 -16.08
CA ARG A 118 -4.08 8.89 -17.40
C ARG A 118 -5.35 9.73 -17.47
N ASP A 119 -6.15 9.68 -16.41
CA ASP A 119 -7.39 10.44 -16.33
C ASP A 119 -7.13 11.96 -16.34
N GLU A 120 -6.13 12.42 -15.60
CA GLU A 120 -5.73 13.82 -15.56
C GLU A 120 -5.23 14.32 -16.93
N LYS A 121 -4.41 13.50 -17.63
CA LYS A 121 -3.95 13.82 -19.00
C LYS A 121 -5.11 13.99 -19.98
N LEU A 122 -6.15 13.16 -19.88
CA LEU A 122 -7.34 13.25 -20.74
C LEU A 122 -8.13 14.55 -20.54
N VAL A 123 -8.24 15.01 -19.29
CA VAL A 123 -8.91 16.29 -18.99
C VAL A 123 -8.08 17.46 -19.55
N ASN A 124 -6.77 17.45 -19.31
CA ASN A 124 -5.88 18.51 -19.80
C ASN A 124 -5.77 18.53 -21.33
N SER A 125 -5.90 17.39 -22.02
CA SER A 125 -5.98 17.37 -23.48
C SER A 125 -7.27 17.95 -24.02
N ALA A 126 -8.41 17.71 -23.35
CA ALA A 126 -9.69 18.26 -23.76
C ALA A 126 -9.76 19.79 -23.54
N ASP A 127 -9.12 20.28 -22.47
CA ASP A 127 -9.10 21.72 -22.15
C ASP A 127 -8.25 22.53 -23.14
N ARG A 128 -7.21 21.93 -23.74
CA ARG A 128 -6.35 22.58 -24.75
C ARG A 128 -7.00 22.77 -26.13
N ILE A 129 -8.11 22.08 -26.40
CA ILE A 129 -8.83 22.17 -27.69
C ILE A 129 -9.85 23.31 -27.65
N ARG A 130 -10.18 23.81 -26.45
CA ARG A 130 -11.17 24.83 -26.21
C ARG A 130 -10.55 26.22 -26.19
#